data_AF-D8FZW7-F1
#
_entry.id   AF-D8FZW7-F1
#
_cell.length_a   1.000
_cell.length_b   1.000
_cell.length_c   1.000
_cell.angle_alpha   90.00
_cell.angle_beta   90.00
_cell.angle_gamma   90.00
#
_symmetry.space_group_name_H-M   'P 1'
#
loop_
_entity.id
_entity.type
_entity.pdbx_description
1 polymer ?
#
loop_
_entity_poly.entity_id
_entity_poly.type
_entity_poly.pdbx_seq_one_letter_code
_entity_poly.pdbx_strand_id
1 'polypeptide(L)' 'MQPEEYFDFLNPEDIRVKGTRVGIEHILSEYIHNGKPPEEIAKQFRTVTLAQTKYPSD' A
#
# COMPACT_ATOMS: atom_id res chain seq x y z
N MET A 1 -1.87 -0.93 15.23
CA MET A 1 -1.28 -0.54 13.94
C MET A 1 -1.23 0.97 13.88
N GLN A 2 -0.05 1.57 13.70
CA GLN A 2 0.10 3.02 13.50
C GLN A 2 0.27 3.26 11.98
N PRO A 3 -0.58 4.04 11.30
CA PRO A 3 -0.46 4.28 9.85
C PRO A 3 0.94 4.74 9.41
N GLU A 4 1.64 5.48 10.27
CA GLU A 4 2.99 5.99 10.08
C GLU A 4 4.05 4.88 9.99
N GLU A 5 3.74 3.64 10.39
CA GLU A 5 4.60 2.47 10.18
C GLU A 5 4.58 2.00 8.72
N TYR A 6 3.52 2.31 7.97
CA TYR A 6 3.26 1.80 6.62
C TYR A 6 3.19 2.89 5.56
N PHE A 7 2.96 4.15 5.94
CA PHE A 7 2.76 5.27 5.02
C PHE A 7 3.60 6.50 5.39
N ASP A 8 4.02 7.22 4.35
CA ASP A 8 4.59 8.57 4.44
C ASP A 8 3.52 9.59 3.98
N PHE A 9 3.15 10.52 4.86
CA PHE A 9 2.15 11.57 4.57
C PHE A 9 2.88 12.84 4.11
N LEU A 10 3.02 13.02 2.79
CA LEU A 10 3.70 14.20 2.24
C LEU A 10 2.78 15.43 2.30
N ASN A 11 1.49 15.24 2.03
CA ASN A 11 0.41 16.21 2.22
C ASN A 11 -0.95 15.46 2.23
N PRO A 12 -2.09 16.13 2.45
CA PRO A 12 -3.40 15.46 2.54
C PRO A 12 -3.81 14.64 1.30
N GLU A 13 -3.29 14.98 0.12
CA GLU A 13 -3.60 14.32 -1.15
C GLU A 13 -2.46 13.41 -1.64
N ASP A 14 -1.31 13.40 -0.93
CA ASP A 14 -0.12 12.65 -1.32
C ASP A 14 0.35 11.78 -0.14
N ILE A 15 -0.17 10.55 -0.13
CA ILE A 15 0.15 9.52 0.84
C ILE A 15 0.88 8.39 0.10
N ARG A 16 2.13 8.13 0.49
CA ARG A 16 2.99 7.11 -0.13
C ARG A 16 3.10 5.89 0.77
N VAL A 17 3.25 4.71 0.17
CA VAL A 17 3.71 3.52 0.90
C VAL A 17 5.13 3.79 1.37
N LYS A 18 5.37 3.60 2.67
CA LYS A 18 6.59 4.01 3.36
C LYS A 18 7.85 3.47 2.69
N GLY A 19 8.81 4.37 2.46
CA GLY A 19 10.08 4.03 1.80
C GLY A 19 9.96 3.75 0.30
N THR A 20 8.83 4.07 -0.33
CA THR A 20 8.59 3.91 -1.76
C THR A 20 8.08 5.21 -2.40
N ARG A 21 7.97 5.23 -3.73
CA ARG A 21 7.27 6.29 -4.47
C ARG A 21 5.83 5.90 -4.84
N VAL A 22 5.37 4.73 -4.43
CA VAL A 22 4.04 4.22 -4.76
C VAL A 22 3.03 4.94 -3.90
N GLY A 23 2.10 5.65 -4.53
CA GLY A 23 0.97 6.26 -3.83
C GLY A 23 -0.06 5.21 -3.40
N ILE A 24 -0.74 5.47 -2.28
CA ILE A 24 -1.75 4.57 -1.73
C ILE A 24 -2.93 4.35 -2.70
N GLU A 25 -3.22 5.31 -3.56
CA GLU A 25 -4.27 5.25 -4.58
C GLU A 25 -4.06 4.09 -5.56
N HIS A 26 -2.81 3.74 -5.86
CA HIS A 26 -2.51 2.60 -6.73
C HIS A 26 -2.82 1.27 -6.05
N ILE A 27 -2.53 1.14 -4.75
CA ILE A 27 -2.85 -0.04 -3.95
C ILE A 27 -4.37 -0.19 -3.83
N LEU A 28 -5.08 0.90 -3.51
CA LEU A 28 -6.53 0.92 -3.36
C LEU A 28 -7.24 0.63 -4.69
N SER A 29 -6.72 1.12 -5.82
CA SER A 29 -7.28 0.83 -7.14
C SER A 29 -7.25 -0.67 -7.45
N GLU A 30 -6.11 -1.33 -7.23
CA GLU A 30 -5.99 -2.77 -7.47
C GLU A 30 -6.87 -3.60 -6.52
N TYR A 31 -7.02 -3.16 -5.28
CA TYR A 31 -7.85 -3.86 -4.31
C TYR A 31 -9.36 -3.66 -4.56
N ILE A 32 -9.80 -2.41 -4.74
CA ILE A 32 -11.22 -2.04 -4.82
C ILE A 32 -11.80 -2.29 -6.20
N HIS A 33 -11.08 -1.91 -7.26
CA HIS A 33 -11.60 -1.97 -8.64
C HIS A 33 -11.24 -3.27 -9.34
N ASN A 34 -10.04 -3.80 -9.09
CA ASN A 34 -9.57 -5.03 -9.73
C ASN A 34 -9.74 -6.28 -8.84
N GLY A 35 -10.18 -6.11 -7.58
CA GLY A 35 -10.46 -7.23 -6.67
C GLY A 35 -9.24 -8.10 -6.35
N LYS A 36 -8.02 -7.57 -6.55
CA LYS A 36 -6.81 -8.38 -6.41
C LYS A 36 -6.47 -8.58 -4.93
N PRO A 37 -6.03 -9.80 -4.55
CA PRO A 37 -5.57 -10.03 -3.19
C PRO A 37 -4.22 -9.34 -2.94
N PRO A 38 -3.91 -8.98 -1.69
CA PRO A 38 -2.65 -8.34 -1.30
C PRO A 38 -1.36 -8.97 -1.86
N GLU A 39 -1.34 -10.30 -1.98
CA GLU A 39 -0.24 -11.09 -2.53
C GLU A 39 0.02 -10.79 -4.01
N GLU A 40 -1.03 -10.54 -4.79
CA GLU A 40 -0.92 -10.20 -6.20
C GLU A 40 -0.60 -8.72 -6.39
N ILE A 41 -1.08 -7.85 -5.50
CA ILE A 41 -0.76 -6.42 -5.51
C ILE A 41 0.74 -6.23 -5.23
N ALA A 42 1.29 -6.89 -4.20
CA ALA A 42 2.70 -6.78 -3.86
C ALA A 42 3.64 -7.24 -5.01
N LYS A 43 3.20 -8.18 -5.85
CA LYS A 43 3.98 -8.62 -7.04
C LYS A 43 4.05 -7.57 -8.14
N GLN A 44 3.08 -6.66 -8.23
CA GLN A 44 3.02 -5.61 -9.25
C GLN A 44 3.94 -4.43 -8.91
N PHE A 45 4.09 -4.13 -7.62
CA PHE A 45 4.91 -3.03 -7.13
C PHE A 45 6.20 -3.58 -6.49
N ARG A 46 7.27 -3.73 -7.27
CA ARG A 46 8.53 -4.38 -6.84
C ARG A 46 9.17 -3.80 -5.57
N THR A 47 8.84 -2.56 -5.22
CA THR A 47 9.36 -1.87 -4.03
C THR A 47 8.43 -1.96 -2.82
N VAL A 48 7.24 -2.53 -2.97
CA VAL A 48 6.24 -2.68 -1.90
C VAL A 48 6.32 -4.12 -1.37
N THR A 49 6.35 -4.26 -0.05
CA THR A 49 6.38 -5.57 0.60
C THR A 49 4.96 -6.10 0.85
N LEU A 50 4.82 -7.42 1.01
CA LEU A 50 3.53 -8.03 1.32
C LEU A 50 2.91 -7.51 2.63
N ALA A 51 3.73 -7.20 3.63
CA ALA A 51 3.26 -6.62 4.88
C ALA A 51 2.58 -5.26 4.67
N GLN A 52 3.00 -4.49 3.65
CA GLN A 52 2.43 -3.18 3.32
C GLN A 52 1.15 -3.27 2.50
N THR A 53 0.81 -4.43 1.93
CA THR A 53 -0.46 -4.65 1.22
C THR A 53 -1.50 -5.38 2.06
N LYS A 54 -1.12 -5.89 3.23
CA LYS A 54 -1.99 -6.64 4.14
C LYS A 54 -2.34 -5.83 5.38
N TYR A 55 -3.53 -6.05 5.91
CA TYR A 55 -3.78 -5.78 7.32
C TYR A 55 -3.02 -6.81 8.18
N PRO A 56 -2.26 -6.40 9.20
CA PRO A 56 -1.75 -7.32 10.19
C PRO A 56 -2.95 -8.00 10.87
N SER A 57 -3.06 -9.31 10.70
CA SER A 57 -4.02 -10.14 11.43
C SER A 57 -3.39 -10.55 12.76
N ASP A 58 -3.55 -9.68 13.75
CA ASP A 58 -3.60 -9.99 15.19
C ASP A 58 -4.76 -9.20 15.80
#